data_AF-A0A0B7HNY5-F1
#
_entry.id   AF-A0A0B7HNY5-F1
#
_cell.length_a   1.000
_cell.length_b   1.000
_cell.length_c   1.000
_cell.angle_alpha   90.00
_cell.angle_beta   90.00
_cell.angle_gamma   90.00
#
_symmetry.space_group_name_H-M   'P 1'
#
loop_
_entity.id
_entity.type
_entity.pdbx_description
1 polymer ?
#
loop_
_entity_poly.entity_id
_entity_poly.type
_entity_poly.pdbx_seq_one_letter_code
_entity_poly.pdbx_strand_id
1 'polypeptide(L)'
;MKKLYYCIILLFAIQPLLLAQVPKLKNPNEAVQDYANVLSDQERMFLNTKLAHYADSTSTGIVIAIVPTTNDDINFQAAEILSEWKIGQKGKDNGVLILMASEQRKVAISTGYGVEEYLTDALSKQIITQDMIPHFRQGNYYAGFDSATTSIMQVLSGTYKNDVTSTQGIPFSVIVIFGIAMLLLIIALSKGGKGGNNSRGGGGFDLFDMIILSSMGRNSGGFGGGFGGGGSSGGFGGFGGGMGGGGGASGSW
;
A
#
# COMPACT_ATOMS: atom_id res chain seq x y z
N MET A 1 13.24 56.89 2.48
CA MET A 1 13.85 55.54 2.59
C MET A 1 13.09 54.58 3.51
N LYS A 2 12.58 55.01 4.69
CA LYS A 2 11.80 54.12 5.59
C LYS A 2 10.48 53.59 5.00
N LYS A 3 9.80 54.35 4.14
CA LYS A 3 8.55 53.92 3.46
C LYS A 3 8.76 52.76 2.46
N LEU A 4 9.97 52.63 1.89
CA LEU A 4 10.30 51.54 0.96
C LEU A 4 10.49 50.20 1.70
N TYR A 5 10.98 50.26 2.94
CA TYR A 5 11.18 49.07 3.80
C TYR A 5 9.84 48.43 4.20
N TYR A 6 8.82 49.23 4.50
CA TYR A 6 7.48 48.72 4.81
C TYR A 6 6.82 48.03 3.60
N CYS A 7 7.04 48.50 2.37
CA CYS A 7 6.54 47.84 1.17
C CYS A 7 7.20 46.48 0.91
N ILE A 8 8.51 46.33 1.17
CA ILE A 8 9.22 45.06 0.99
C ILE A 8 8.80 44.03 2.05
N ILE A 9 8.56 44.47 3.29
CA ILE A 9 8.05 43.59 4.36
C ILE A 9 6.59 43.17 4.08
N LEU A 10 5.76 44.07 3.53
CA LEU A 10 4.39 43.73 3.14
C LEU A 10 4.33 42.76 1.95
N LEU A 11 5.29 42.84 1.03
CA LEU A 11 5.40 41.91 -0.12
C LEU A 11 5.88 40.51 0.30
N PHE A 12 6.65 40.41 1.37
CA PHE A 12 7.12 39.12 1.91
C PHE A 12 6.08 38.43 2.83
N ALA A 13 5.15 39.20 3.41
CA ALA A 13 4.08 38.69 4.27
C ALA A 13 2.93 38.01 3.51
N ILE A 14 2.88 38.14 2.17
CA ILE A 14 1.90 37.49 1.30
C ILE A 14 2.63 36.43 0.47
N GLN A 15 3.27 35.47 1.13
CA GLN A 15 3.46 34.18 0.49
C GLN A 15 2.10 33.49 0.56
N PRO A 16 1.44 33.14 -0.57
CA PRO A 16 0.28 32.29 -0.49
C PRO A 16 0.73 31.01 0.21
N LEU A 17 0.15 30.74 1.38
CA LEU A 17 0.26 29.44 2.02
C LEU A 17 -0.44 28.49 1.06
N LEU A 18 0.34 27.93 0.13
CA LEU A 18 -0.14 26.95 -0.83
C LEU A 18 -0.38 25.66 -0.03
N LEU A 19 -1.50 25.61 0.68
CA LEU A 19 -2.06 24.35 1.11
C LEU A 19 -2.18 23.53 -0.18
N ALA A 20 -1.47 22.40 -0.31
CA ALA A 20 -1.64 21.59 -1.50
C ALA A 20 -3.04 21.00 -1.44
N GLN A 21 -3.94 21.74 -2.09
CA GLN A 21 -5.32 21.39 -2.35
C GLN A 21 -5.34 20.09 -3.16
N VAL A 22 -6.27 19.21 -2.82
CA VAL A 22 -6.56 18.01 -3.61
C VAL A 22 -6.70 18.42 -5.07
N PRO A 23 -5.93 17.82 -6.01
CA PRO A 23 -6.02 18.17 -7.41
C PRO A 23 -7.45 17.97 -7.91
N LYS A 24 -7.96 18.93 -8.67
CA LYS A 24 -9.28 18.78 -9.29
C LYS A 24 -9.21 17.70 -10.36
N LEU A 25 -10.12 16.73 -10.28
CA LEU A 25 -10.27 15.68 -11.28
C LEU A 25 -10.43 16.28 -12.69
N LYS A 26 -9.48 15.99 -13.59
CA LYS A 26 -9.41 16.59 -14.93
C LYS A 26 -10.42 15.96 -15.88
N ASN A 27 -10.49 14.63 -15.91
CA ASN A 27 -11.46 13.91 -16.73
C ASN A 27 -12.08 12.73 -15.94
N PRO A 28 -13.37 12.79 -15.58
CA PRO A 28 -14.01 11.71 -14.82
C PRO A 28 -14.18 10.40 -15.62
N ASN A 29 -13.95 10.43 -16.93
CA ASN A 29 -14.04 9.26 -17.82
C ASN A 29 -12.66 8.65 -18.12
N GLU A 30 -11.61 9.07 -17.42
CA GLU A 30 -10.27 8.52 -17.56
C GLU A 30 -9.76 8.01 -16.21
N ALA A 31 -9.16 6.83 -16.22
CA ALA A 31 -8.52 6.25 -15.05
C ALA A 31 -7.15 6.89 -14.77
N VAL A 32 -6.52 7.52 -15.76
CA VAL A 32 -5.19 8.13 -15.65
C VAL A 32 -5.30 9.65 -15.64
N GLN A 33 -4.94 10.27 -14.52
CA GLN A 33 -4.93 11.71 -14.31
C GLN A 33 -3.47 12.18 -14.21
N ASP A 34 -2.87 12.51 -15.35
CA ASP A 34 -1.47 12.97 -15.43
C ASP A 34 -1.37 14.51 -15.49
N TYR A 35 -1.01 15.11 -14.36
CA TYR A 35 -0.78 16.55 -14.21
C TYR A 35 0.69 16.93 -14.39
N ALA A 36 1.59 15.96 -14.41
CA ALA A 36 3.04 16.17 -14.54
C ALA A 36 3.56 15.92 -15.97
N ASN A 37 2.70 15.43 -16.88
CA ASN A 37 3.05 15.02 -18.25
C ASN A 37 4.21 14.02 -18.28
N VAL A 38 4.15 13.04 -17.37
CA VAL A 38 5.16 11.97 -17.25
C VAL A 38 4.92 10.88 -18.30
N LEU A 39 3.67 10.67 -18.70
CA LEU A 39 3.28 9.65 -19.66
C LEU A 39 3.00 10.26 -21.03
N SER A 40 3.40 9.56 -22.09
CA SER A 40 3.01 9.88 -23.45
C SER A 40 1.51 9.62 -23.69
N ASP A 41 0.93 10.23 -24.73
CA ASP A 41 -0.47 10.01 -25.09
C ASP A 41 -0.83 8.54 -25.32
N GLN A 42 0.10 7.79 -25.93
CA GLN A 42 -0.08 6.38 -26.22
C GLN A 42 -0.07 5.53 -24.93
N GLU A 43 0.86 5.79 -24.02
CA GLU A 43 0.94 5.11 -22.72
C GLU A 43 -0.29 5.37 -21.86
N ARG A 44 -0.76 6.64 -21.82
CA ARG A 44 -2.01 7.00 -21.14
C ARG A 44 -3.20 6.26 -21.73
N MET A 45 -3.29 6.19 -23.06
CA MET A 45 -4.36 5.47 -23.75
C MET A 45 -4.38 3.99 -23.36
N PHE A 46 -3.23 3.31 -23.39
CA PHE A 46 -3.15 1.90 -23.03
C PHE A 46 -3.56 1.62 -21.58
N LEU A 47 -3.07 2.43 -20.63
CA LEU A 47 -3.48 2.32 -19.23
C LEU A 47 -4.97 2.60 -19.04
N ASN A 48 -5.50 3.66 -19.66
CA ASN A 48 -6.93 3.98 -19.61
C ASN A 48 -7.80 2.84 -20.15
N THR A 49 -7.46 2.25 -21.30
CA THR A 49 -8.19 1.13 -21.88
C THR A 49 -8.16 -0.09 -20.96
N LYS A 50 -6.99 -0.43 -20.41
CA LYS A 50 -6.82 -1.57 -19.49
C LYS A 50 -7.66 -1.40 -18.22
N LEU A 51 -7.61 -0.22 -17.61
CA LEU A 51 -8.30 0.07 -16.34
C LEU A 51 -9.82 0.19 -16.55
N ALA A 52 -10.28 0.73 -17.67
CA ALA A 52 -11.69 0.73 -18.06
C ALA A 52 -12.23 -0.71 -18.18
N HIS A 53 -11.54 -1.57 -18.93
CA HIS A 53 -11.94 -2.96 -19.10
C HIS A 53 -12.02 -3.71 -17.76
N TYR A 54 -11.06 -3.47 -16.86
CA TYR A 54 -11.09 -4.07 -15.53
C TYR A 54 -12.29 -3.58 -14.70
N ALA A 55 -12.54 -2.27 -14.69
CA ALA A 55 -13.67 -1.67 -13.99
C ALA A 55 -15.02 -2.21 -14.49
N ASP A 56 -15.17 -2.41 -15.80
CA ASP A 56 -16.39 -2.99 -16.39
C ASP A 56 -16.60 -4.44 -15.93
N SER A 57 -15.52 -5.23 -15.85
CA SER A 57 -15.59 -6.66 -15.52
C SER A 57 -15.77 -6.94 -14.02
N THR A 58 -15.24 -6.09 -13.15
CA THR A 58 -15.17 -6.35 -11.70
C THR A 58 -15.92 -5.33 -10.86
N SER A 59 -16.49 -4.29 -11.49
CA SER A 59 -17.07 -3.14 -10.81
C SER A 59 -16.09 -2.38 -9.90
N THR A 60 -14.79 -2.67 -9.96
CA THR A 60 -13.75 -2.11 -9.08
C THR A 60 -12.96 -1.03 -9.81
N GLY A 61 -12.88 0.16 -9.23
CA GLY A 61 -12.23 1.30 -9.86
C GLY A 61 -10.76 1.39 -9.47
N ILE A 62 -9.84 1.33 -10.44
CA ILE A 62 -8.41 1.58 -10.22
C ILE A 62 -8.02 2.84 -10.97
N VAL A 63 -7.44 3.82 -10.27
CA VAL A 63 -7.07 5.13 -10.82
C VAL A 63 -5.59 5.41 -10.58
N ILE A 64 -4.94 6.03 -11.54
CA ILE A 64 -3.59 6.55 -11.44
C ILE A 64 -3.66 8.08 -11.44
N ALA A 65 -3.12 8.72 -10.41
CA ALA A 65 -2.92 10.16 -10.35
C ALA A 65 -1.42 10.47 -10.31
N ILE A 66 -0.96 11.34 -11.22
CA ILE A 66 0.44 11.79 -11.27
C ILE A 66 0.47 13.29 -11.05
N VAL A 67 1.00 13.72 -9.92
CA VAL A 67 1.16 15.12 -9.55
C VAL A 67 2.65 15.47 -9.49
N PRO A 68 3.05 16.74 -9.71
CA PRO A 68 4.43 17.15 -9.49
C PRO A 68 4.87 16.94 -8.03
N THR A 69 4.04 17.36 -7.08
CA THR A 69 4.35 17.38 -5.65
C THR A 69 3.13 17.02 -4.80
N THR A 70 3.36 16.41 -3.63
CA THR A 70 2.38 16.20 -2.56
C THR A 70 2.72 17.03 -1.31
N ASN A 71 1.75 17.17 -0.40
CA ASN A 71 1.96 17.54 1.01
C ASN A 71 2.86 16.50 1.73
N ASP A 72 3.18 16.78 3.00
CA ASP A 72 4.16 16.03 3.80
C ASP A 72 3.91 14.51 3.83
N ASP A 73 2.65 14.07 3.93
CA ASP A 73 2.27 12.66 3.88
C ASP A 73 1.51 12.31 2.60
N ILE A 74 2.17 11.54 1.74
CA ILE A 74 1.60 11.06 0.47
C ILE A 74 0.46 10.05 0.68
N ASN A 75 0.50 9.24 1.76
CA ASN A 75 -0.56 8.28 2.04
C ASN A 75 -1.84 9.01 2.42
N PHE A 76 -1.70 10.04 3.26
CA PHE A 76 -2.81 10.90 3.65
C PHE A 76 -3.42 11.60 2.43
N GLN A 77 -2.59 12.22 1.58
CA GLN A 77 -3.09 12.87 0.36
C GLN A 77 -3.74 11.86 -0.61
N ALA A 78 -3.21 10.64 -0.73
CA ALA A 78 -3.82 9.60 -1.55
C ALA A 78 -5.21 9.21 -1.02
N ALA A 79 -5.38 9.06 0.29
CA ALA A 79 -6.67 8.77 0.89
C ALA A 79 -7.68 9.93 0.70
N GLU A 80 -7.23 11.18 0.83
CA GLU A 80 -8.06 12.36 0.53
C GLU A 80 -8.52 12.37 -0.92
N ILE A 81 -7.61 12.15 -1.88
CA ILE A 81 -7.95 12.10 -3.31
C ILE A 81 -8.93 10.95 -3.58
N LEU A 82 -8.71 9.77 -3.02
CA LEU A 82 -9.57 8.61 -3.21
C LEU A 82 -11.01 8.90 -2.78
N SER A 83 -11.17 9.54 -1.61
CA SER A 83 -12.47 9.96 -1.09
C SER A 83 -13.09 11.12 -1.87
N GLU A 84 -12.31 12.16 -2.21
CA GLU A 84 -12.80 13.36 -2.89
C GLU A 84 -13.24 13.07 -4.33
N TRP A 85 -12.45 12.27 -5.05
CA TRP A 85 -12.77 11.80 -6.40
C TRP A 85 -13.79 10.66 -6.38
N LYS A 86 -14.12 10.14 -5.20
CA LYS A 86 -15.13 9.11 -4.98
C LYS A 86 -14.87 7.87 -5.83
N ILE A 87 -13.61 7.43 -5.83
CA ILE A 87 -13.17 6.30 -6.65
C ILE A 87 -13.83 5.01 -6.14
N GLY A 88 -14.38 4.22 -7.06
CA GLY A 88 -15.14 3.01 -6.76
C GLY A 88 -16.65 3.22 -6.83
N GLN A 89 -17.40 2.19 -6.45
CA GLN A 89 -18.87 2.20 -6.43
C GLN A 89 -19.43 2.60 -5.07
N LYS A 90 -20.54 3.33 -5.13
CA LYS A 90 -21.22 3.89 -3.97
C LYS A 90 -21.69 2.77 -3.05
N GLY A 91 -21.22 2.82 -1.80
CA GLY A 91 -21.56 1.83 -0.78
C GLY A 91 -20.88 0.48 -0.96
N LYS A 92 -19.96 0.34 -1.93
CA LYS A 92 -19.05 -0.80 -2.02
C LYS A 92 -17.62 -0.43 -1.69
N ASP A 93 -17.23 0.84 -1.84
CA ASP A 93 -15.91 1.36 -1.50
C ASP A 93 -14.77 0.53 -2.12
N ASN A 94 -14.99 0.02 -3.33
CA ASN A 94 -14.06 -0.81 -4.07
C ASN A 94 -13.22 0.04 -5.04
N GLY A 95 -12.66 1.12 -4.50
CA GLY A 95 -11.75 2.02 -5.19
C GLY A 95 -10.30 1.75 -4.81
N VAL A 96 -9.39 1.90 -5.77
CA VAL A 96 -7.94 1.91 -5.55
C VAL A 96 -7.36 3.12 -6.26
N LEU A 97 -6.55 3.90 -5.55
CA LEU A 97 -5.80 5.02 -6.09
C LEU A 97 -4.30 4.74 -5.99
N ILE A 98 -3.61 4.90 -7.11
CA ILE A 98 -2.16 4.99 -7.18
C ILE A 98 -1.79 6.46 -7.34
N LEU A 99 -1.17 7.07 -6.33
CA LEU A 99 -0.72 8.46 -6.36
C LEU A 99 0.81 8.52 -6.53
N MET A 100 1.28 9.16 -7.59
CA MET A 100 2.70 9.48 -7.79
C MET A 100 2.94 10.98 -7.60
N ALA A 101 3.94 11.33 -6.79
CA ALA A 101 4.54 12.66 -6.74
C ALA A 101 5.89 12.63 -7.47
N SER A 102 5.92 13.11 -8.71
CA SER A 102 7.03 12.89 -9.64
C SER A 102 8.31 13.64 -9.24
N GLU A 103 8.21 14.88 -8.77
CA GLU A 103 9.38 15.67 -8.35
C GLU A 103 9.97 15.18 -7.03
N GLN A 104 9.12 14.68 -6.13
CA GLN A 104 9.54 14.11 -4.85
C GLN A 104 9.95 12.64 -4.94
N ARG A 105 9.76 12.00 -6.10
CA ARG A 105 9.99 10.57 -6.33
C ARG A 105 9.34 9.69 -5.27
N LYS A 106 8.08 9.99 -4.97
CA LYS A 106 7.26 9.22 -4.03
C LYS A 106 6.05 8.65 -4.74
N VAL A 107 5.61 7.47 -4.30
CA VAL A 107 4.38 6.84 -4.76
C VAL A 107 3.64 6.23 -3.59
N ALA A 108 2.31 6.25 -3.65
CA ALA A 108 1.43 5.62 -2.69
C ALA A 108 0.31 4.86 -3.38
N ILE A 109 -0.16 3.80 -2.74
CA ILE A 109 -1.38 3.08 -3.08
C ILE A 109 -2.33 3.25 -1.89
N SER A 110 -3.51 3.81 -2.15
CA SER A 110 -4.60 3.92 -1.19
C SER A 110 -5.77 3.06 -1.67
N THR A 111 -6.42 2.39 -0.72
CA THR A 111 -7.50 1.45 -0.97
C THR A 111 -8.77 1.88 -0.26
N GLY A 112 -9.91 1.72 -0.91
CA GLY A 112 -11.21 1.83 -0.26
C GLY A 112 -11.51 0.58 0.58
N TYR A 113 -12.45 0.73 1.52
CA TYR A 113 -12.78 -0.32 2.50
C TYR A 113 -13.20 -1.65 1.87
N GLY A 114 -13.84 -1.63 0.69
CA GLY A 114 -14.33 -2.85 0.04
C GLY A 114 -13.26 -3.70 -0.63
N VAL A 115 -12.04 -3.19 -0.76
CA VAL A 115 -10.91 -3.91 -1.36
C VAL A 115 -9.75 -4.15 -0.41
N GLU A 116 -9.74 -3.46 0.75
CA GLU A 116 -8.69 -3.56 1.77
C GLU A 116 -8.50 -5.00 2.30
N GLU A 117 -9.59 -5.78 2.37
CA GLU A 117 -9.53 -7.19 2.81
C GLU A 117 -8.69 -8.08 1.87
N TYR A 118 -8.57 -7.71 0.60
CA TYR A 118 -7.78 -8.42 -0.41
C TYR A 118 -6.44 -7.72 -0.63
N LEU A 119 -6.47 -6.40 -0.87
CA LEU A 119 -5.32 -5.57 -1.15
C LEU A 119 -4.87 -4.84 0.13
N THR A 120 -4.27 -5.61 1.03
CA THR A 120 -3.76 -5.10 2.32
C THR A 120 -2.60 -4.13 2.13
N ASP A 121 -2.31 -3.30 3.14
CA ASP A 121 -1.12 -2.43 3.17
C ASP A 121 0.19 -3.17 2.89
N ALA A 122 0.33 -4.40 3.40
CA ALA A 122 1.51 -5.22 3.17
C ALA A 122 1.66 -5.62 1.69
N LEU A 123 0.55 -6.02 1.04
CA LEU A 123 0.54 -6.35 -0.38
C LEU A 123 0.75 -5.11 -1.25
N SER A 124 0.10 -4.00 -0.92
CA SER A 124 0.31 -2.71 -1.58
C SER A 124 1.78 -2.27 -1.49
N LYS A 125 2.41 -2.41 -0.32
CA LYS A 125 3.84 -2.12 -0.14
C LYS A 125 4.71 -3.05 -0.98
N GLN A 126 4.34 -4.33 -1.08
CA GLN A 126 5.05 -5.29 -1.92
C GLN A 126 4.97 -4.90 -3.39
N ILE A 127 3.79 -4.61 -3.92
CA ILE A 127 3.58 -4.16 -5.30
C ILE A 127 4.40 -2.90 -5.59
N ILE A 128 4.40 -1.93 -4.69
CA ILE A 128 5.23 -0.72 -4.85
C ILE A 128 6.72 -1.07 -4.97
N THR A 129 7.22 -1.92 -4.07
CA THR A 129 8.65 -2.22 -3.99
C THR A 129 9.15 -3.16 -5.09
N GLN A 130 8.30 -4.09 -5.55
CA GLN A 130 8.66 -5.11 -6.54
C GLN A 130 8.29 -4.73 -7.96
N ASP A 131 7.12 -4.10 -8.16
CA ASP A 131 6.57 -3.87 -9.50
C ASP A 131 6.72 -2.41 -9.96
N MET A 132 6.79 -1.45 -9.04
CA MET A 132 6.85 -0.02 -9.41
C MET A 132 8.28 0.53 -9.35
N ILE A 133 8.88 0.49 -8.17
CA ILE A 133 10.16 1.15 -7.88
C ILE A 133 11.29 0.72 -8.86
N PRO A 134 11.47 -0.57 -9.21
CA PRO A 134 12.53 -0.96 -10.14
C PRO A 134 12.41 -0.30 -11.52
N HIS A 135 11.19 -0.14 -12.02
CA HIS A 135 10.91 0.54 -13.29
C HIS A 135 11.07 2.06 -13.18
N PHE A 136 10.60 2.66 -12.08
CA PHE A 136 10.70 4.10 -11.84
C PHE A 136 12.14 4.57 -11.70
N ARG A 137 13.03 3.76 -11.11
CA ARG A 137 14.48 4.02 -11.07
C ARG A 137 15.12 4.12 -12.45
N GLN A 138 14.55 3.44 -13.43
CA GLN A 138 15.01 3.44 -14.83
C GLN A 138 14.33 4.52 -15.66
N GLY A 139 13.45 5.34 -15.06
CA GLY A 139 12.64 6.33 -15.78
C GLY A 139 11.51 5.71 -16.62
N ASN A 140 11.28 4.41 -16.51
CA ASN A 140 10.22 3.72 -17.26
C ASN A 140 8.92 3.70 -16.43
N TYR A 141 8.27 4.86 -16.33
CA TYR A 141 7.09 5.02 -15.49
C TYR A 141 5.89 4.21 -15.99
N TYR A 142 5.67 4.14 -17.31
CA TYR A 142 4.60 3.33 -17.89
C TYR A 142 4.71 1.87 -17.47
N ALA A 143 5.89 1.24 -17.61
CA ALA A 143 6.06 -0.16 -17.23
C ALA A 143 5.80 -0.40 -15.74
N GLY A 144 6.20 0.53 -14.87
CA GLY A 144 5.92 0.43 -13.44
C GLY A 144 4.42 0.50 -13.12
N PHE A 145 3.68 1.40 -13.78
CA PHE A 145 2.23 1.48 -13.62
C PHE A 145 1.51 0.28 -14.22
N ASP A 146 1.93 -0.18 -15.40
CA ASP A 146 1.34 -1.34 -16.06
C ASP A 146 1.55 -2.62 -15.23
N SER A 147 2.76 -2.84 -14.72
CA SER A 147 3.07 -3.99 -13.85
C SER A 147 2.26 -3.93 -12.56
N ALA A 148 2.26 -2.80 -11.86
CA ALA A 148 1.55 -2.67 -10.59
C ALA A 148 0.03 -2.82 -10.74
N THR A 149 -0.56 -2.24 -11.78
CA THR A 149 -1.99 -2.40 -12.05
C THR A 149 -2.33 -3.86 -12.38
N THR A 150 -1.47 -4.57 -13.10
CA THR A 150 -1.63 -6.03 -13.31
C THR A 150 -1.61 -6.78 -11.99
N SER A 151 -0.64 -6.52 -11.12
CA SER A 151 -0.53 -7.17 -9.81
C SER A 151 -1.74 -6.88 -8.92
N ILE A 152 -2.21 -5.63 -8.87
CA ILE A 152 -3.43 -5.25 -8.15
C ILE A 152 -4.63 -6.05 -8.67
N MET A 153 -4.82 -6.11 -10.00
CA MET A 153 -5.92 -6.88 -10.60
C MET A 153 -5.86 -8.35 -10.21
N GLN A 154 -4.66 -8.94 -10.19
CA GLN A 154 -4.45 -10.33 -9.77
C GLN A 154 -4.72 -10.56 -8.27
N VAL A 155 -4.37 -9.59 -7.41
CA VAL A 155 -4.67 -9.66 -5.97
C VAL A 155 -6.18 -9.71 -5.76
N LEU A 156 -6.88 -8.80 -6.41
CA LEU A 156 -8.33 -8.66 -6.30
C LEU A 156 -9.10 -9.83 -6.94
N SER A 157 -8.52 -10.51 -7.94
CA SER A 157 -9.08 -11.75 -8.49
C SER A 157 -8.64 -13.02 -7.73
N GLY A 158 -7.82 -12.90 -6.68
CA GLY A 158 -7.28 -14.03 -5.92
C GLY A 158 -6.26 -14.88 -6.68
N THR A 159 -5.75 -14.40 -7.82
CA THR A 159 -4.79 -15.11 -8.66
C THR A 159 -3.36 -14.61 -8.51
N TYR A 160 -3.11 -13.71 -7.56
CA TYR A 160 -1.79 -13.16 -7.32
C TYR A 160 -0.84 -14.25 -6.83
N LYS A 161 0.12 -14.60 -7.68
CA LYS A 161 1.16 -15.57 -7.38
C LYS A 161 2.48 -14.82 -7.26
N ASN A 162 3.03 -14.81 -6.06
CA ASN A 162 4.40 -14.40 -5.85
C ASN A 162 5.25 -15.65 -5.73
N ASP A 163 6.21 -15.82 -6.62
CA ASP A 163 7.25 -16.85 -6.50
C ASP A 163 8.31 -16.50 -5.44
N VAL A 164 8.19 -15.34 -4.80
CA VAL A 164 9.00 -15.02 -3.63
C VAL A 164 8.32 -15.55 -2.39
N THR A 165 8.78 -16.72 -1.96
CA THR A 165 8.72 -17.13 -0.55
C THR A 165 9.48 -16.09 0.26
N SER A 166 8.87 -14.95 0.54
CA SER A 166 9.40 -13.96 1.48
C SER A 166 9.18 -14.43 2.91
N THR A 167 9.62 -15.66 3.21
CA THR A 167 10.13 -15.95 4.55
C THR A 167 11.54 -15.34 4.63
N GLN A 168 11.63 -14.01 4.49
CA GLN A 168 12.65 -13.27 5.22
C GLN A 168 12.15 -13.10 6.66
N GLY A 169 11.75 -14.23 7.27
CA GLY A 169 11.85 -14.34 8.71
C GLY A 169 13.34 -14.27 9.02
N ILE A 170 13.67 -13.69 10.18
CA ILE A 170 15.05 -13.69 10.68
C ILE A 170 15.57 -15.12 10.51
N PRO A 171 16.65 -15.35 9.73
CA PRO A 171 17.09 -16.69 9.43
C PRO A 171 17.33 -17.40 10.75
N PHE A 172 16.91 -18.66 10.85
CA PHE A 172 17.00 -19.41 12.10
C PHE A 172 18.41 -19.32 12.73
N SER A 173 19.45 -19.18 11.90
CA SER A 173 20.81 -18.88 12.33
C SER A 173 20.95 -17.62 13.17
N VAL A 174 20.30 -16.51 12.83
CA VAL A 174 20.35 -15.26 13.61
C VAL A 174 19.55 -15.39 14.91
N ILE A 175 18.42 -16.11 14.91
CA ILE A 175 17.66 -16.41 16.15
C ILE A 175 18.51 -17.29 17.08
N VAL A 176 19.18 -18.32 16.54
CA VAL A 176 20.07 -19.20 17.28
C VAL A 176 21.29 -18.46 17.81
N ILE A 177 21.90 -17.56 17.02
CA ILE A 177 23.04 -16.74 17.45
C ILE A 177 22.61 -15.80 18.58
N PHE A 178 21.47 -15.12 18.47
CA PHE A 178 20.94 -14.28 19.53
C PHE A 178 20.57 -15.08 20.79
N GLY A 179 19.99 -16.27 20.63
CA GLY A 179 19.66 -17.17 21.72
C GLY A 179 20.91 -17.66 22.47
N ILE A 180 21.96 -18.04 21.74
CA ILE A 180 23.25 -18.43 22.32
C ILE A 180 23.92 -17.23 22.99
N ALA A 181 23.93 -16.06 22.37
CA ALA A 181 24.50 -14.85 22.95
C ALA A 181 23.76 -14.42 24.24
N MET A 182 22.42 -14.50 24.25
CA MET A 182 21.60 -14.22 25.42
C MET A 182 21.82 -15.26 26.52
N LEU A 183 21.94 -16.55 26.18
CA LEU A 183 22.26 -17.61 27.14
C LEU A 183 23.65 -17.40 27.76
N LEU A 184 24.65 -17.07 26.95
CA LEU A 184 26.01 -16.77 27.42
C LEU A 184 26.04 -15.50 28.27
N LEU A 185 25.26 -14.47 27.92
CA LEU A 185 25.09 -13.26 28.73
C LEU A 185 24.46 -13.61 30.10
N ILE A 186 23.41 -14.42 30.12
CA ILE A 186 22.76 -14.88 31.37
C ILE A 186 23.74 -15.71 32.22
N ILE A 187 24.54 -16.58 31.60
CA ILE A 187 25.56 -17.38 32.30
C ILE A 187 26.71 -16.50 32.83
N ALA A 188 27.11 -15.47 32.06
CA ALA A 188 28.13 -14.52 32.48
C ALA A 188 27.64 -13.63 33.63
N LEU A 189 26.36 -13.22 33.59
CA LEU A 189 25.72 -12.46 34.66
C LEU A 189 25.42 -13.34 35.89
N SER A 190 25.11 -14.62 35.71
CA SER A 190 24.83 -15.55 36.82
C SER A 190 26.09 -16.05 37.53
N LYS A 191 27.26 -16.00 36.88
CA LYS A 191 28.56 -16.32 37.52
C LYS A 191 29.16 -15.17 38.32
N GLY A 192 28.53 -13.99 38.35
CA GLY A 192 28.94 -12.85 39.19
C GLY A 192 28.35 -12.83 40.62
N GLY A 193 27.42 -13.73 40.94
CA GLY A 193 26.70 -13.74 42.22
C GLY A 193 27.10 -14.88 43.15
N LYS A 194 28.32 -14.82 43.71
CA LYS A 194 28.69 -15.70 44.83
C LYS A 194 27.96 -15.23 46.09
N GLY A 195 26.86 -15.89 46.45
CA GLY A 195 26.29 -15.78 47.79
C GLY A 195 24.82 -16.19 47.91
N GLY A 196 24.55 -17.24 48.67
CA GLY A 196 23.25 -17.39 49.34
C GLY A 196 22.48 -18.66 49.03
N ASN A 197 22.77 -19.68 49.83
CA ASN A 197 21.98 -20.89 50.05
C ASN A 197 20.51 -20.57 50.46
N ASN A 198 19.51 -21.25 49.89
CA ASN A 198 18.59 -22.17 50.58
C ASN A 198 17.19 -22.26 49.90
N SER A 199 16.84 -23.48 49.48
CA SER A 199 15.53 -24.18 49.46
C SER A 199 14.20 -23.39 49.54
N ARG A 200 13.28 -23.65 48.58
CA ARG A 200 11.97 -24.33 48.77
C ARG A 200 10.94 -23.94 47.68
N GLY A 201 10.41 -24.96 47.01
CA GLY A 201 8.98 -25.11 46.68
C GLY A 201 8.35 -24.19 45.61
N GLY A 202 7.80 -24.81 44.56
CA GLY A 202 6.80 -24.15 43.69
C GLY A 202 6.64 -24.88 42.37
N GLY A 203 5.57 -25.66 42.23
CA GLY A 203 5.23 -26.39 41.02
C GLY A 203 5.03 -25.45 39.82
N GLY A 204 5.61 -25.85 38.69
CA GLY A 204 5.43 -25.18 37.40
C GLY A 204 4.93 -26.19 36.38
N PHE A 205 3.86 -25.81 35.68
CA PHE A 205 3.28 -26.54 34.56
C PHE A 205 4.35 -26.87 33.51
N ASP A 206 4.46 -28.14 33.15
CA ASP A 206 5.46 -28.63 32.21
C ASP A 206 5.03 -28.29 30.77
N LEU A 207 5.99 -27.99 29.91
CA LEU A 207 5.78 -27.76 28.47
C LEU A 207 5.11 -28.95 27.76
N PHE A 208 5.19 -30.14 28.36
CA PHE A 208 4.51 -31.35 27.89
C PHE A 208 2.97 -31.25 27.99
N ASP A 209 2.42 -30.56 29.00
CA ASP A 209 0.98 -30.40 29.14
C ASP A 209 0.41 -29.47 28.06
N MET A 210 1.18 -28.47 27.63
CA MET A 210 0.78 -27.52 26.60
C MET A 210 0.76 -28.13 25.19
N ILE A 211 1.62 -29.12 24.92
CA ILE A 211 1.67 -29.83 23.63
C ILE A 211 0.50 -30.81 23.48
N ILE A 212 0.08 -31.47 24.57
CA ILE A 212 -1.05 -32.40 24.52
C ILE A 212 -2.38 -31.65 24.31
N LEU A 213 -2.53 -30.46 24.89
CA LEU A 213 -3.72 -29.62 24.73
C LEU A 213 -3.87 -29.02 23.32
N SER A 214 -2.81 -28.99 22.51
CA SER A 214 -2.80 -28.43 21.15
C SER A 214 -3.33 -29.37 20.06
N SER A 215 -3.67 -30.63 20.40
CA SER A 215 -4.05 -31.64 19.40
C SER A 215 -5.56 -31.87 19.21
N MET A 216 -6.40 -31.14 19.94
CA MET A 216 -7.87 -31.22 19.80
C MET A 216 -8.46 -29.91 19.29
N GLY A 217 -8.60 -29.79 17.96
CA GLY A 217 -9.59 -28.87 17.38
C GLY A 217 -9.23 -28.28 16.02
N ARG A 218 -9.69 -28.92 14.94
CA ARG A 218 -10.79 -28.44 14.06
C ARG A 218 -10.67 -29.03 12.65
N ASN A 219 -11.66 -29.86 12.36
CA ASN A 219 -12.04 -30.38 11.05
C ASN A 219 -13.20 -29.52 10.51
N SER A 220 -13.18 -29.16 9.22
CA SER A 220 -14.28 -28.65 8.34
C SER A 220 -13.66 -27.68 7.32
N GLY A 221 -13.85 -27.74 6.00
CA GLY A 221 -14.71 -28.49 5.09
C GLY A 221 -14.45 -27.91 3.68
N GLY A 222 -14.67 -28.70 2.62
CA GLY A 222 -14.27 -28.36 1.23
C GLY A 222 -15.36 -27.72 0.33
N PHE A 223 -15.05 -27.74 -0.98
CA PHE A 223 -15.82 -27.35 -2.19
C PHE A 223 -15.88 -25.85 -2.50
N GLY A 224 -15.60 -25.31 -3.70
CA GLY A 224 -15.82 -25.74 -5.10
C GLY A 224 -16.64 -24.60 -5.75
N GLY A 225 -16.13 -23.77 -6.67
CA GLY A 225 -16.03 -23.99 -8.12
C GLY A 225 -17.18 -23.30 -8.88
N GLY A 226 -16.91 -22.36 -9.81
CA GLY A 226 -17.92 -21.81 -10.72
C GLY A 226 -17.49 -20.58 -11.53
N PHE A 227 -17.16 -20.81 -12.81
CA PHE A 227 -16.93 -19.80 -13.87
C PHE A 227 -18.27 -19.40 -14.53
N GLY A 228 -18.38 -18.15 -14.99
CA GLY A 228 -19.44 -17.70 -15.90
C GLY A 228 -19.10 -16.37 -16.55
N GLY A 229 -18.83 -16.38 -17.85
CA GLY A 229 -18.49 -15.21 -18.65
C GLY A 229 -19.67 -14.59 -19.40
N GLY A 230 -19.47 -13.38 -19.93
CA GLY A 230 -20.41 -12.75 -20.87
C GLY A 230 -20.14 -11.26 -21.14
N GLY A 231 -19.37 -11.00 -22.21
CA GLY A 231 -19.53 -9.94 -23.22
C GLY A 231 -19.93 -8.49 -22.89
N SER A 232 -19.04 -7.57 -23.30
CA SER A 232 -19.29 -6.39 -24.14
C SER A 232 -19.06 -5.00 -23.52
N SER A 233 -18.10 -4.30 -24.16
CA SER A 233 -18.00 -2.85 -24.39
C SER A 233 -18.31 -1.90 -23.22
N GLY A 234 -17.28 -1.31 -22.62
CA GLY A 234 -17.45 -0.15 -21.74
C GLY A 234 -16.27 0.82 -21.83
N GLY A 235 -16.62 2.09 -22.00
CA GLY A 235 -15.75 3.19 -21.61
C GLY A 235 -15.86 3.36 -20.10
N PHE A 236 -14.79 3.84 -19.48
CA PHE A 236 -14.67 4.07 -18.05
C PHE A 236 -15.88 4.88 -17.51
N GLY A 237 -16.81 4.19 -16.85
CA GLY A 237 -18.00 4.79 -16.27
C GLY A 237 -17.64 5.72 -15.12
N GLY A 238 -18.17 6.95 -15.15
CA GLY A 238 -17.82 8.01 -14.22
C GLY A 238 -17.86 7.60 -12.73
N PHE A 239 -16.91 8.16 -11.98
CA PHE A 239 -16.68 7.89 -10.55
C PHE A 239 -17.93 8.08 -9.71
N GLY A 240 -18.30 7.03 -8.97
CA GLY A 240 -19.58 6.93 -8.30
C GLY A 240 -19.43 6.59 -6.83
N GLY A 241 -18.92 7.50 -6.01
CA GLY A 241 -19.36 7.62 -4.61
C GLY A 241 -18.74 6.72 -3.53
N GLY A 242 -17.45 6.35 -3.55
CA GLY A 242 -16.79 5.58 -2.47
C GLY A 242 -16.21 6.42 -1.32
N MET A 243 -16.23 5.91 -0.08
CA MET A 243 -15.50 6.41 1.09
C MET A 243 -14.09 5.80 1.15
N GLY A 244 -13.06 6.62 1.38
CA GLY A 244 -11.68 6.15 1.43
C GLY A 244 -11.29 5.47 2.75
N GLY A 245 -10.64 4.31 2.64
CA GLY A 245 -10.02 3.62 3.76
C GLY A 245 -8.72 4.34 4.15
N GLY A 246 -8.56 4.65 5.43
CA GLY A 246 -7.38 5.36 5.95
C GLY A 246 -6.06 4.56 5.94
N GLY A 247 -6.02 3.39 5.28
CA GLY A 247 -4.84 2.55 5.10
C GLY A 247 -4.24 2.73 3.70
N GLY A 248 -2.92 2.85 3.63
CA GLY A 248 -2.21 3.00 2.37
C GLY A 248 -0.72 2.74 2.51
N ALA A 249 -0.13 2.18 1.47
CA ALA A 249 1.32 1.93 1.42
C ALA A 249 2.00 2.95 0.52
N SER A 250 3.19 3.42 0.90
CA SER A 250 4.01 4.30 0.08
C SER A 250 5.45 3.84 -0.08
N GLY A 251 6.15 4.36 -1.08
CA GLY A 251 7.57 4.13 -1.35
C GLY A 251 8.22 5.28 -2.13
N SER A 252 9.55 5.24 -2.23
CA SER A 252 10.36 6.23 -2.95
C SER A 252 11.43 5.58 -3.82
N TRP A 253 11.94 6.31 -4.82
CA TRP A 253 12.96 5.81 -5.76
C TRP A 253 14.04 6.83 -6.15
#